data_AF-A0A920U0I1-F1
#
_entry.id   AF-A0A920U0I1-F1
#
_cell.length_a   1.000
_cell.length_b   1.000
_cell.length_c   1.000
_cell.angle_alpha   90.00
_cell.angle_beta   90.00
_cell.angle_gamma   90.00
#
_symmetry.space_group_name_H-M   'P 1'
#
loop_
_entity.id
_entity.type
_entity.pdbx_description
1 polymer ?
#
loop_
_entity_poly.entity_id
_entity_poly.type
_entity_poly.pdbx_seq_one_letter_code
_entity_poly.pdbx_strand_id
1 'polypeptide(L)'
;MVCKKKKVKSSSSTLVTIPARRGVAAHLKKGQTIKVVNTHGSQVVDFWAFNADHPGEFMSMEHCRVGLGRYRPKPGDELITNQRRKILKFLKGYLPWCARHHDGCL
;
A
#
# COMPACT_ATOMS: atom_id res chain seq x y z
N MET A 1 -31.63 -10.07 -24.44
CA MET A 1 -31.11 -9.22 -23.34
C MET A 1 -29.60 -9.09 -23.49
N VAL A 2 -29.09 -7.99 -24.05
CA VAL A 2 -27.64 -7.82 -24.30
C VAL A 2 -26.98 -7.31 -23.03
N CYS A 3 -26.23 -8.18 -22.36
CA CYS A 3 -25.44 -7.82 -21.18
C CYS A 3 -24.18 -7.06 -21.64
N LYS A 4 -24.20 -5.73 -21.46
CA LYS A 4 -23.08 -4.84 -21.79
C LYS A 4 -21.85 -5.20 -20.94
N LYS A 5 -20.85 -5.83 -21.55
CA LYS A 5 -19.51 -6.02 -20.95
C LYS A 5 -18.92 -4.63 -20.66
N LYS A 6 -18.83 -4.25 -19.38
CA LYS A 6 -18.13 -3.03 -18.94
C LYS A 6 -16.63 -3.19 -19.24
N LYS A 7 -16.11 -2.40 -20.19
CA LYS A 7 -14.67 -2.28 -20.44
C LYS A 7 -13.99 -1.67 -19.21
N VAL A 8 -13.12 -2.42 -18.56
CA VAL A 8 -12.19 -1.91 -17.54
C VAL A 8 -11.21 -0.97 -18.26
N LYS A 9 -11.19 0.30 -17.86
CA LYS A 9 -10.26 1.31 -18.42
C LYS A 9 -8.83 0.91 -18.08
N SER A 10 -8.04 0.53 -19.08
CA SER A 10 -6.60 0.36 -18.98
C SER A 10 -5.95 1.74 -18.81
N SER A 11 -5.66 2.11 -17.56
CA SER A 11 -4.79 3.23 -17.24
C SER A 11 -3.35 2.83 -17.55
N SER A 12 -2.66 3.56 -18.41
CA SER A 12 -1.21 3.40 -18.66
C SER A 12 -0.44 3.34 -17.34
N SER A 13 0.08 2.17 -16.98
CA SER A 13 0.93 1.99 -15.80
C SER A 13 2.40 2.19 -16.20
N THR A 14 2.99 3.33 -15.83
CA THR A 14 4.43 3.53 -15.99
C THR A 14 5.18 2.78 -14.89
N LEU A 15 6.04 1.83 -15.26
CA LEU A 15 6.86 1.08 -14.32
C LEU A 15 8.13 1.88 -14.01
N VAL A 16 8.39 2.12 -12.72
CA VAL A 16 9.57 2.83 -12.25
C VAL A 16 10.41 1.88 -11.41
N THR A 17 11.66 1.68 -11.82
CA THR A 17 12.61 0.84 -11.07
C THR A 17 13.26 1.67 -9.97
N ILE A 18 13.15 1.19 -8.73
CA ILE A 18 13.86 1.77 -7.57
C ILE A 18 15.20 1.04 -7.44
N PRO A 19 16.34 1.70 -7.70
CA PRO A 19 17.64 1.07 -7.50
C PRO A 19 17.88 0.75 -6.03
N ALA A 20 18.72 -0.25 -5.76
CA ALA A 20 19.05 -0.67 -4.41
C ALA A 20 19.57 0.50 -3.56
N ARG A 21 19.13 0.56 -2.29
CA ARG A 21 19.50 1.60 -1.31
C ARG A 21 19.09 3.03 -1.74
N ARG A 22 18.11 3.18 -2.62
CA ARG A 22 17.54 4.48 -3.00
C ARG A 22 16.04 4.49 -2.72
N GLY A 23 15.48 5.69 -2.61
CA GLY A 23 14.05 5.94 -2.52
C GLY A 23 13.53 6.61 -3.79
N VAL A 24 12.21 6.53 -4.00
CA VAL A 24 11.50 7.28 -5.03
C VAL A 24 10.25 7.89 -4.41
N ALA A 25 9.89 9.10 -4.86
CA ALA A 25 8.62 9.71 -4.56
C ALA A 25 7.71 9.64 -5.79
N ALA A 26 6.45 9.27 -5.58
CA ALA A 26 5.44 9.22 -6.63
C ALA A 26 4.21 10.01 -6.19
N HIS A 27 3.77 10.95 -7.04
CA HIS A 27 2.53 11.68 -6.80
C HIS A 27 1.32 10.81 -7.15
N LEU A 28 0.37 10.73 -6.21
CA LEU A 28 -0.87 10.00 -6.38
C LEU A 28 -2.05 10.94 -6.16
N LYS A 29 -2.95 10.99 -7.14
CA LYS A 29 -4.25 11.65 -7.00
C LYS A 29 -5.24 10.68 -6.36
N LYS A 30 -6.26 11.23 -5.70
CA LYS A 30 -7.35 10.45 -5.10
C LYS A 30 -7.95 9.48 -6.14
N GLY A 31 -8.06 8.20 -5.76
CA GLY A 31 -8.57 7.13 -6.62
C GLY A 31 -7.52 6.46 -7.52
N GLN A 32 -6.30 6.97 -7.58
CA GLN A 32 -5.19 6.25 -8.21
C GLN A 32 -4.68 5.14 -7.29
N THR A 33 -3.97 4.18 -7.88
CA THR A 33 -3.40 3.04 -7.16
C THR A 33 -1.93 2.92 -7.53
N ILE A 34 -1.10 2.67 -6.51
CA ILE A 34 0.30 2.30 -6.67
C ILE A 34 0.47 0.81 -6.38
N LYS A 35 1.31 0.15 -7.17
CA LYS A 35 1.71 -1.24 -6.96
C LYS A 35 3.21 -1.29 -6.78
N VAL A 36 3.66 -1.69 -5.60
CA VAL A 36 5.07 -1.98 -5.33
C VAL A 36 5.32 -3.44 -5.69
N VAL A 37 6.32 -3.70 -6.53
CA VAL A 37 6.69 -5.05 -6.97
C VAL A 37 8.11 -5.32 -6.52
N ASN A 38 8.30 -6.34 -5.68
CA ASN A 38 9.62 -6.83 -5.32
C ASN A 38 10.09 -7.81 -6.40
N THR A 39 11.14 -7.46 -7.14
CA THR A 39 11.65 -8.23 -8.28
C THR A 39 12.61 -9.35 -7.88
N HIS A 40 13.40 -9.15 -6.82
CA HIS A 40 14.47 -10.08 -6.40
C HIS A 40 14.19 -10.76 -5.04
N GLY A 41 12.95 -10.67 -4.54
CA GLY A 41 12.37 -11.54 -3.51
C GLY A 41 12.67 -11.18 -2.05
N SER A 42 13.85 -10.65 -1.73
CA SER A 42 14.26 -10.39 -0.33
C SER A 42 14.28 -8.92 0.07
N GLN A 43 14.02 -8.00 -0.87
CA GLN A 43 14.08 -6.57 -0.57
C GLN A 43 12.93 -6.13 0.34
N VAL A 44 13.27 -5.51 1.46
CA VAL A 44 12.32 -4.78 2.31
C VAL A 44 12.19 -3.37 1.77
N VAL A 45 10.95 -2.89 1.65
CA VAL A 45 10.64 -1.53 1.19
C VAL A 45 9.99 -0.78 2.34
N ASP A 46 10.60 0.33 2.74
CA ASP A 46 9.96 1.30 3.60
C ASP A 46 9.00 2.15 2.77
N PHE A 47 7.74 2.22 3.21
CA PHE A 47 6.67 2.91 2.49
C PHE A 47 6.10 4.03 3.36
N TRP A 48 6.05 5.23 2.79
CA TRP A 48 5.53 6.44 3.42
C TRP A 48 4.55 7.13 2.48
N ALA A 49 3.56 7.80 3.05
CA ALA A 49 2.62 8.62 2.30
C ALA A 49 2.40 9.95 3.01
N PHE A 50 2.42 11.02 2.22
CA PHE A 50 2.28 12.40 2.69
C PHE A 50 1.11 13.04 1.97
N ASN A 51 0.42 13.96 2.65
CA ASN A 51 -0.53 14.84 1.98
C ASN A 51 0.27 15.84 1.11
N ALA A 52 -0.06 15.91 -0.18
CA ALA A 52 0.64 16.77 -1.13
C ALA A 52 0.48 18.27 -0.82
N ASP A 53 -0.68 18.66 -0.26
CA ASP A 53 -0.97 20.06 0.08
C ASP A 53 -0.40 20.45 1.46
N HIS A 54 -0.20 19.47 2.33
CA HIS A 54 0.28 19.68 3.69
C HIS A 54 1.24 18.57 4.13
N PRO A 55 2.56 18.72 3.90
CA PRO A 55 3.55 17.69 4.23
C PRO A 55 3.63 17.32 5.72
N GLY A 56 3.13 18.18 6.61
CA GLY A 56 3.00 17.89 8.05
C GLY A 56 1.92 16.86 8.38
N GLU A 57 1.05 16.53 7.43
CA GLU A 57 0.14 15.39 7.51
C GLU A 57 0.70 14.20 6.74
N PHE A 58 1.00 13.13 7.47
CA PHE A 58 1.62 11.93 6.92
C PHE A 58 1.01 10.67 7.51
N MET A 59 1.14 9.56 6.79
CA MET A 59 0.75 8.24 7.23
C MET A 59 1.48 7.87 8.52
N SER A 60 0.73 7.62 9.59
CA SER A 60 1.30 7.29 10.89
C SER A 60 0.97 5.86 11.28
N MET A 61 2.01 5.01 11.35
CA MET A 61 1.86 3.60 11.72
C MET A 61 1.45 3.41 13.17
N GLU A 62 1.75 4.35 14.07
CA GLU A 62 1.25 4.37 15.44
C GLU A 62 -0.28 4.50 15.47
N HIS A 63 -0.80 5.51 14.76
CA HIS A 63 -2.23 5.72 14.63
C HIS A 63 -2.91 4.55 13.90
N CYS A 64 -2.30 4.04 12.82
CA CYS A 64 -2.81 2.86 12.13
C CYS A 64 -2.88 1.64 13.06
N ARG A 65 -1.87 1.41 13.91
CA ARG A 65 -1.85 0.26 14.83
C ARG A 65 -3.01 0.32 15.82
N VAL A 66 -3.25 1.49 16.40
CA VAL A 66 -4.38 1.69 17.33
C VAL A 66 -5.70 1.54 16.59
N GLY A 67 -5.86 2.15 15.41
CA GLY A 67 -7.09 2.09 14.62
C GLY A 67 -7.41 0.68 14.09
N LEU A 68 -6.41 -0.11 13.75
CA LEU A 68 -6.58 -1.46 13.21
C LEU A 68 -6.59 -2.57 14.29
N GLY A 69 -6.17 -2.23 15.53
CA GLY A 69 -5.97 -3.18 16.63
C GLY A 69 -4.88 -4.22 16.35
N ARG A 70 -4.00 -3.96 15.37
CA ARG A 70 -2.99 -4.91 14.88
C ARG A 70 -1.82 -4.16 14.28
N TYR A 71 -0.64 -4.78 14.29
CA TYR A 71 0.55 -4.18 13.70
C TYR A 71 0.57 -4.24 12.16
N ARG A 72 -0.04 -5.27 11.56
CA ARG A 72 0.02 -5.50 10.11
C ARG A 72 -1.30 -5.23 9.42
N PRO A 73 -1.34 -4.33 8.41
CA PRO A 73 -2.52 -4.13 7.57
C PRO A 73 -2.87 -5.40 6.78
N LYS A 74 -4.18 -5.64 6.61
CA LYS A 74 -4.76 -6.66 5.73
C LYS A 74 -5.43 -6.01 4.52
N PRO A 75 -5.60 -6.74 3.41
CA PRO A 75 -6.38 -6.26 2.27
C PRO A 75 -7.76 -5.76 2.73
N GLY A 76 -8.10 -4.52 2.38
CA GLY A 76 -9.32 -3.84 2.82
C GLY A 76 -9.10 -2.76 3.88
N ASP A 77 -8.00 -2.81 4.62
CA ASP A 77 -7.72 -1.87 5.71
C ASP A 77 -7.40 -0.46 5.19
N GLU A 78 -7.78 0.52 5.99
CA GLU A 78 -7.51 1.93 5.73
C GLU A 78 -6.31 2.37 6.57
N LEU A 79 -5.31 2.92 5.90
CA LEU A 79 -4.16 3.55 6.53
C LEU A 79 -4.52 5.01 6.81
N ILE A 80 -4.15 5.47 7.99
CA ILE A 80 -4.52 6.78 8.52
C ILE A 80 -3.31 7.66 8.81
N THR A 81 -3.56 8.96 8.83
CA THR A 81 -2.56 9.99 9.12
C THR A 81 -2.39 10.23 10.61
N ASN A 82 -1.38 11.02 10.98
CA ASN A 82 -1.24 11.61 12.31
C ASN A 82 -2.46 12.45 12.76
N GLN A 83 -3.29 12.92 11.83
CA GLN A 83 -4.56 13.61 12.13
C GLN A 83 -5.77 12.65 12.12
N ARG A 84 -5.53 11.33 12.11
CA ARG A 84 -6.56 10.27 12.07
C ARG A 84 -7.48 10.34 10.85
N ARG A 85 -7.02 10.93 9.74
CA ARG A 85 -7.73 10.95 8.45
C ARG A 85 -7.24 9.82 7.55
N LYS A 86 -8.10 9.34 6.66
CA LYS A 86 -7.76 8.27 5.72
C LYS A 86 -6.85 8.82 4.61
N ILE A 87 -5.70 8.18 4.40
CA ILE A 87 -4.76 8.56 3.32
C ILE A 87 -4.67 7.50 2.23
N LEU A 88 -4.63 6.22 2.60
CA LEU A 88 -4.49 5.11 1.67
C LEU A 88 -5.37 3.94 2.09
N LYS A 89 -5.72 3.11 1.12
CA LYS A 89 -6.37 1.82 1.36
C LYS A 89 -5.43 0.71 0.92
N PHE A 90 -5.17 -0.23 1.82
CA PHE A 90 -4.36 -1.38 1.50
C PHE A 90 -5.19 -2.37 0.67
N LEU A 91 -5.01 -2.37 -0.65
CA LEU A 91 -5.84 -3.17 -1.55
C LEU A 91 -5.43 -4.63 -1.60
N LYS A 92 -4.12 -4.88 -1.65
CA LYS A 92 -3.58 -6.22 -1.84
C LYS A 92 -2.12 -6.27 -1.40
N GLY A 93 -1.78 -7.29 -0.64
CA GLY A 93 -0.41 -7.60 -0.26
C GLY A 93 -0.13 -9.08 -0.47
N TYR A 94 1.01 -9.39 -1.06
CA TYR A 94 1.54 -10.74 -1.14
C TYR A 94 2.89 -10.74 -0.44
N LEU A 95 2.91 -11.14 0.83
CA LEU A 95 4.12 -11.34 1.60
C LEU A 95 4.28 -12.85 1.82
N PRO A 96 5.01 -13.56 0.94
CA PRO A 96 5.19 -15.01 1.05
C PRO A 96 5.96 -15.42 2.32
N TRP A 97 6.68 -14.50 2.95
CA TRP A 97 7.54 -14.82 4.10
C TRP A 97 6.77 -15.22 5.37
N CYS A 98 5.54 -14.74 5.57
CA CYS A 98 4.75 -15.09 6.76
C CYS A 98 3.66 -16.14 6.54
N ALA A 99 3.39 -16.57 5.30
CA ALA A 99 2.49 -17.71 5.08
C ALA A 99 3.07 -19.03 5.63
N ARG A 100 4.36 -19.08 6.00
CA ARG A 100 5.02 -20.24 6.61
C ARG A 100 5.08 -20.26 8.15
N HIS A 101 4.53 -19.26 8.83
CA HIS A 101 4.54 -19.22 10.31
C HIS A 101 3.13 -19.17 10.92
N HIS A 102 2.12 -19.64 10.19
CA HIS A 102 0.77 -19.82 10.72
C HIS A 102 0.36 -21.29 10.84
N ASP A 103 1.25 -22.23 10.50
CA ASP A 103 1.09 -23.64 10.81
C ASP A 103 1.81 -23.89 12.14
N GLY A 104 1.01 -24.07 13.19
CA GLY A 104 1.50 -24.33 14.54
C GLY A 104 2.39 -25.56 14.59
N CYS A 105 3.55 -25.39 15.22
CA CYS A 105 4.31 -26.46 15.83
C CYS A 105 5.02 -25.87 17.05
N LEU A 106 4.27 -25.78 18.15
CA LEU A 106 4.59 -26.00 19.57
C LEU A 106 3.42 -25.46 20.41
#